data_AF-A0A355GLF6-F1
#
_entry.id   AF-A0A355GLF6-F1
#
_cell.length_a   1.000
_cell.length_b   1.000
_cell.length_c   1.000
_cell.angle_alpha   90.00
_cell.angle_beta   90.00
_cell.angle_gamma   90.00
#
_symmetry.space_group_name_H-M   'P 1'
#
loop_
_entity.id
_entity.type
_entity.pdbx_description
1 polymer ?
#
loop_
_entity_poly.entity_id
_entity_poly.type
_entity_poly.pdbx_seq_one_letter_code
_entity_poly.pdbx_strand_id
1 'polypeptide(L)'
;MMTVYSPSEASAWGSVQYIETQVDLGWFVRGLHHYTAHMMIVAIIVHIFLVIISAGYRKPKEFIYWTSLLIGGVIIGLTITGNPLPWDQKGYWSYQIETGIAGTMPVIGSTLR
;
A
#
# COMPACT_ATOMS: atom_id res chain seq x y z
N MET A 1 5.10 0.16 14.84
CA MET A 1 6.15 0.55 13.87
C MET A 1 6.32 2.06 13.76
N MET A 2 5.24 2.84 13.59
CA MET A 2 5.32 4.31 13.47
C MET A 2 6.05 5.02 14.63
N THR A 3 6.00 4.49 15.86
CA THR A 3 6.65 5.07 17.04
C THR A 3 8.18 4.95 17.03
N VAL A 4 8.75 4.11 16.16
CA VAL A 4 10.19 3.80 16.11
C VAL A 4 10.79 4.11 14.73
N TYR A 5 9.96 4.18 13.68
CA TYR A 5 10.39 4.47 12.32
C TYR A 5 10.85 5.94 12.18
N SER A 6 11.94 6.15 11.44
CA SER A 6 12.44 7.49 11.10
C SER A 6 12.18 7.81 9.62
N PRO A 7 11.32 8.80 9.30
CA PRO A 7 10.98 9.15 7.91
C PRO A 7 12.02 10.10 7.29
N SER A 8 13.27 9.64 7.16
CA SER A 8 14.35 10.40 6.51
C SER A 8 15.21 9.47 5.68
N GLU A 9 15.60 9.89 4.48
CA GLU A 9 16.44 9.09 3.57
C GLU A 9 17.73 8.57 4.24
N ALA A 10 18.33 9.38 5.13
CA ALA A 10 19.56 9.03 5.83
C ALA A 10 19.37 7.97 6.93
N SER A 11 18.16 7.79 7.46
CA SER A 11 17.91 6.95 8.65
C SER A 11 16.75 5.96 8.52
N ALA A 12 15.97 6.01 7.45
CA ALA A 12 14.81 5.14 7.22
C ALA A 12 15.19 3.67 7.27
N TRP A 13 16.17 3.27 6.45
CA TRP A 13 16.64 1.89 6.42
C TRP A 13 17.22 1.43 7.77
N GLY A 14 18.03 2.27 8.42
CA GLY A 14 18.59 1.97 9.75
C GLY A 14 17.50 1.81 10.81
N SER A 15 16.44 2.62 10.77
CA SER A 15 15.30 2.50 11.69
C SER A 15 14.50 1.19 11.46
N VAL A 16 14.38 0.74 10.21
CA VAL A 16 13.76 -0.56 9.91
C VAL A 16 14.61 -1.72 10.41
N GLN A 17 15.93 -1.66 10.23
CA GLN A 17 16.84 -2.67 10.78
C GLN A 17 16.78 -2.71 12.31
N TYR A 18 16.66 -1.56 12.96
CA TYR A 18 16.47 -1.47 14.40
C TYR A 18 15.14 -2.13 14.84
N ILE A 19 14.04 -1.86 14.12
CA ILE A 19 12.75 -2.55 14.36
C ILE A 19 12.91 -4.07 14.22
N GLU A 20 13.63 -4.54 13.20
CA GLU A 20 13.79 -5.96 12.96
C GLU A 20 14.60 -6.67 14.06
N THR A 21 15.66 -6.02 14.54
CA THR A 21 16.71 -6.70 15.32
C THR A 21 16.76 -6.32 16.79
N GLN A 22 16.30 -5.13 17.17
CA GLN A 22 16.48 -4.58 18.52
C GLN A 22 15.16 -4.36 19.26
N VAL A 23 14.04 -4.20 18.56
CA VAL A 23 12.72 -4.04 19.18
C VAL A 23 12.16 -5.41 19.54
N ASP A 24 11.70 -5.56 20.78
CA ASP A 24 11.01 -6.78 21.23
C ASP A 24 9.81 -7.09 20.34
N LEU A 25 9.79 -8.30 19.77
CA LEU A 25 8.80 -8.75 18.79
C LEU A 25 8.70 -7.86 17.52
N GLY A 26 9.68 -7.00 17.27
CA GLY A 26 9.65 -6.07 16.14
C GLY A 26 9.65 -6.79 14.79
N TRP A 27 10.43 -7.86 14.64
CA TRP A 27 10.41 -8.74 13.47
C TRP A 27 9.02 -9.34 13.22
N PHE A 28 8.31 -9.73 14.29
CA PHE A 28 6.99 -10.34 14.18
C PHE A 28 5.96 -9.33 13.72
N VAL A 29 5.92 -8.14 14.35
CA VAL A 29 5.00 -7.07 13.97
C VAL A 29 5.27 -6.58 12.55
N ARG A 30 6.55 -6.46 12.15
CA ARG A 30 6.93 -6.06 10.79
C ARG A 30 6.55 -7.12 9.77
N GLY A 31 6.86 -8.38 10.05
CA GLY A 31 6.46 -9.51 9.21
C GLY A 31 4.95 -9.57 9.05
N LEU A 32 4.19 -9.50 10.15
CA LEU A 32 2.73 -9.50 10.15
C LEU A 32 2.19 -8.37 9.26
N HIS A 33 2.65 -7.14 9.45
CA HIS A 33 2.20 -6.01 8.63
C HIS A 33 2.51 -6.21 7.14
N HIS A 34 3.72 -6.70 6.82
CA HIS A 34 4.12 -6.97 5.44
C HIS A 34 3.22 -8.03 4.79
N TYR A 35 3.03 -9.19 5.43
CA TYR A 35 2.21 -10.26 4.86
C TYR A 35 0.72 -9.90 4.85
N THR A 36 0.20 -9.23 5.87
CA THR A 36 -1.20 -8.78 5.89
C THR A 36 -1.48 -7.75 4.81
N ALA A 37 -0.54 -6.87 4.47
CA ALA A 37 -0.70 -5.95 3.34
C ALA A 37 -0.89 -6.72 2.01
N HIS A 38 -0.09 -7.77 1.77
CA HIS A 38 -0.24 -8.61 0.57
C HIS A 38 -1.56 -9.39 0.57
N MET A 39 -1.93 -9.98 1.71
CA MET A 39 -3.21 -10.68 1.87
C MET A 39 -4.40 -9.75 1.64
N MET A 40 -4.31 -8.47 2.02
CA MET A 40 -5.37 -7.49 1.78
C MET A 40 -5.63 -7.26 0.29
N ILE A 41 -4.57 -7.17 -0.53
CA ILE A 41 -4.73 -7.05 -1.99
C ILE A 41 -5.42 -8.29 -2.57
N VAL A 42 -5.01 -9.48 -2.14
CA VAL A 42 -5.68 -10.74 -2.55
C VAL A 42 -7.14 -10.75 -2.11
N ALA A 43 -7.42 -10.33 -0.88
CA ALA A 43 -8.78 -10.25 -0.34
C ALA A 43 -9.66 -9.27 -1.11
N ILE A 44 -9.14 -8.11 -1.54
CA ILE A 44 -9.86 -7.16 -2.39
C ILE A 44 -10.22 -7.79 -3.73
N ILE A 45 -9.26 -8.48 -4.37
CA ILE A 45 -9.51 -9.17 -5.64
C ILE A 45 -10.64 -10.18 -5.48
N VAL A 46 -10.55 -11.06 -4.46
CA VAL A 46 -11.59 -12.05 -4.15
C VAL A 46 -12.93 -11.36 -3.83
N HIS A 47 -12.92 -10.28 -3.05
CA HIS A 47 -14.12 -9.53 -2.69
C HIS A 47 -14.83 -8.97 -3.93
N ILE A 48 -14.09 -8.38 -4.88
CA ILE A 48 -14.63 -7.87 -6.13
C ILE A 48 -15.26 -8.99 -6.95
N PHE A 49 -14.60 -10.15 -7.07
CA PHE A 49 -15.17 -11.32 -7.74
C PHE A 49 -16.49 -11.75 -7.10
N LEU A 50 -16.55 -11.83 -5.77
CA LEU A 50 -17.76 -12.21 -5.03
C LEU A 50 -18.88 -11.18 -5.22
N VAL A 51 -18.58 -9.89 -5.24
CA VAL A 51 -19.56 -8.81 -5.53
C VAL A 51 -20.13 -8.95 -6.94
N ILE A 52 -19.31 -9.30 -7.93
CA ILE A 52 -19.77 -9.51 -9.31
C ILE A 52 -20.68 -10.73 -9.41
N ILE A 53 -20.23 -11.88 -8.87
CA ILE A 53 -20.98 -13.15 -8.93
C ILE A 53 -22.32 -13.04 -8.20
N SER A 54 -22.33 -12.40 -7.03
CA SER A 54 -23.56 -12.20 -6.24
C SER A 54 -24.46 -11.07 -6.76
N ALA A 55 -24.06 -10.38 -7.83
CA ALA A 55 -24.70 -9.17 -8.33
C ALA A 55 -24.88 -8.09 -7.24
N GLY A 56 -23.95 -8.03 -6.28
CA GLY A 56 -23.96 -7.14 -5.11
C GLY A 56 -23.85 -5.65 -5.44
N TYR A 57 -23.62 -5.30 -6.71
CA TYR A 57 -23.62 -3.95 -7.25
C TYR A 57 -25.01 -3.45 -7.68
N ARG A 58 -26.02 -4.33 -7.76
CA ARG A 58 -27.37 -3.96 -8.20
C ARG A 58 -28.20 -3.33 -7.07
N LYS A 59 -29.29 -2.66 -7.44
CA LYS A 59 -30.28 -2.12 -6.52
C LYS A 59 -30.69 -3.13 -5.44
N PRO A 60 -30.81 -2.74 -4.16
CA PRO A 60 -30.64 -1.40 -3.57
C PRO A 60 -29.25 -1.15 -2.94
N LYS A 61 -28.20 -1.81 -3.43
CA LYS A 61 -26.86 -1.82 -2.80
C LYS A 61 -25.83 -0.89 -3.46
N GLU A 62 -26.27 0.01 -4.33
CA GLU A 62 -25.38 0.86 -5.14
C GLU A 62 -24.44 1.69 -4.27
N PHE A 63 -24.92 2.25 -3.16
CA PHE A 63 -24.10 3.04 -2.24
C PHE A 63 -22.99 2.21 -1.59
N ILE A 64 -23.30 0.97 -1.17
CA ILE A 64 -22.32 0.06 -0.58
C ILE A 64 -21.26 -0.32 -1.62
N TYR A 65 -21.67 -0.55 -2.87
CA TYR A 65 -20.77 -0.87 -3.98
C TYR A 65 -19.78 0.27 -4.27
N TRP A 66 -20.25 1.51 -4.40
CA TRP A 66 -19.36 2.64 -4.65
C TRP A 66 -18.43 2.91 -3.47
N THR A 67 -18.92 2.76 -2.24
CA THR A 67 -18.11 2.90 -1.03
C THR A 67 -17.02 1.82 -0.97
N SER A 68 -17.34 0.56 -1.31
CA SER A 68 -16.35 -0.51 -1.30
C SER A 68 -15.28 -0.34 -2.38
N LEU A 69 -15.66 0.15 -3.57
CA LEU A 69 -14.70 0.52 -4.62
C LEU A 69 -13.75 1.63 -4.17
N LEU A 70 -14.28 2.68 -3.52
CA LEU A 70 -13.45 3.76 -2.98
C LEU A 70 -12.46 3.24 -1.94
N ILE A 71 -12.92 2.42 -1.00
CA ILE A 71 -12.05 1.81 0.02
C ILE A 71 -10.98 0.92 -0.63
N GLY A 72 -11.34 0.13 -1.64
CA GLY A 72 -10.38 -0.66 -2.41
C GLY A 72 -9.29 0.20 -3.05
N GLY A 73 -9.68 1.34 -3.65
CA GLY A 73 -8.73 2.32 -4.20
C GLY A 73 -7.80 2.91 -3.13
N VAL A 74 -8.32 3.27 -1.96
CA VAL A 74 -7.52 3.77 -0.84
C VAL A 74 -6.52 2.73 -0.38
N ILE A 75 -6.92 1.46 -0.26
CA ILE A 75 -6.01 0.38 0.17
C ILE A 75 -4.87 0.19 -0.83
N ILE A 76 -5.17 0.21 -2.13
CA ILE A 76 -4.13 0.15 -3.18
C ILE A 76 -3.16 1.34 -3.04
N GLY A 77 -3.68 2.56 -2.83
CA GLY A 77 -2.86 3.75 -2.59
C GLY A 77 -1.96 3.64 -1.35
N LEU A 78 -2.46 3.05 -0.26
CA LEU A 78 -1.67 2.78 0.95
C LEU A 78 -0.58 1.73 0.71
N THR A 79 -0.83 0.71 -0.11
CA THR A 79 0.21 -0.27 -0.50
C THR A 79 1.32 0.38 -1.31
N ILE A 80 0.97 1.21 -2.30
CA ILE A 80 1.94 1.95 -3.12
C ILE A 80 2.80 2.87 -2.25
N THR A 81 2.17 3.71 -1.41
CA THR A 81 2.90 4.66 -0.56
C THR A 81 3.67 4.00 0.59
N GLY A 82 3.29 2.79 1.00
CA GLY A 82 4.01 2.00 2.01
C GLY A 82 5.27 1.29 1.49
N ASN A 83 5.29 0.89 0.22
CA ASN A 83 6.41 0.15 -0.40
C ASN A 83 7.78 0.83 -0.26
N PRO A 84 7.93 2.16 -0.45
CA PRO A 84 9.23 2.79 -0.36
C PRO A 84 9.70 3.07 1.06
N LEU A 85 8.86 2.94 2.09
CA LEU A 85 9.21 3.34 3.47
C LEU A 85 10.49 2.67 4.03
N PRO A 86 10.81 1.40 3.72
CA PRO A 86 12.08 0.80 4.15
C PRO A 86 13.32 1.41 3.51
N TRP A 87 13.17 2.16 2.41
CA TRP A 87 14.22 2.81 1.64
C TRP A 87 15.38 1.88 1.27
N ASP A 88 15.05 0.61 0.96
CA ASP A 88 15.97 -0.35 0.39
C ASP A 88 15.99 -0.25 -1.15
N GLN A 89 16.85 -1.03 -1.80
CA GLN A 89 17.00 -0.94 -3.25
C GLN A 89 15.70 -1.22 -4.02
N LYS A 90 14.88 -2.14 -3.49
CA LYS A 90 13.58 -2.50 -4.07
C LYS A 90 12.58 -1.36 -3.90
N GLY A 91 12.44 -0.81 -2.70
CA GLY A 91 11.54 0.30 -2.39
C GLY A 91 11.88 1.55 -3.20
N TYR A 92 13.16 1.90 -3.30
CA TYR A 92 13.62 3.04 -4.11
C TYR A 92 13.25 2.88 -5.60
N TRP A 93 13.53 1.72 -6.21
CA TRP A 93 13.21 1.52 -7.62
C TRP A 93 11.70 1.40 -7.87
N SER A 94 10.94 0.81 -6.94
CA SER A 94 9.47 0.80 -7.00
C SER A 94 8.93 2.22 -7.05
N TYR A 95 9.41 3.09 -6.17
CA TYR A 95 9.02 4.51 -6.15
C TYR A 95 9.30 5.22 -7.47
N GLN A 96 10.51 5.05 -8.03
CA GLN A 96 10.87 5.65 -9.31
C GLN A 96 9.98 5.21 -10.47
N ILE A 97 9.54 3.94 -10.46
CA ILE A 97 8.62 3.40 -11.47
C ILE A 97 7.21 3.98 -11.25
N GLU A 98 6.72 3.95 -10.02
CA GLU A 98 5.37 4.41 -9.66
C GLU A 98 5.16 5.89 -9.96
N THR A 99 6.09 6.77 -9.56
CA THR A 99 6.05 8.21 -9.90
C THR A 99 6.33 8.45 -11.38
N GLY A 100 7.17 7.61 -11.99
CA GLY A 100 7.39 7.62 -13.43
C GLY A 100 6.11 7.38 -14.23
N ILE A 101 5.28 6.41 -13.81
CA ILE A 101 3.97 6.13 -14.40
C ILE A 101 3.02 7.32 -14.20
N ALA A 102 2.94 7.90 -13.00
CA ALA A 102 2.14 9.11 -12.76
C ALA A 102 2.57 10.27 -13.67
N GLY A 103 3.88 10.40 -13.92
CA GLY A 103 4.45 11.36 -14.85
C GLY A 103 4.03 11.20 -16.32
N THR A 104 3.45 10.05 -16.71
CA THR A 104 2.97 9.84 -18.09
C THR A 104 1.58 10.41 -18.36
N MET A 105 0.87 10.89 -17.33
CA MET A 105 -0.48 11.42 -17.51
C MET A 105 -0.47 12.67 -18.41
N PRO A 106 -1.32 12.72 -19.46
CA PRO A 106 -1.44 13.92 -20.29
C PRO A 106 -1.86 15.13 -19.45
N VAL A 107 -1.40 16.32 -19.85
CA VAL A 107 -1.69 17.63 -19.22
C VAL A 107 -1.05 17.84 -17.85
N ILE A 108 -1.17 16.90 -16.91
CA ILE A 108 -0.77 17.08 -15.49
C ILE A 108 0.44 16.26 -15.06
N GLY A 109 0.99 15.39 -15.91
CA GLY A 109 2.06 14.46 -15.54
C GLY A 109 3.32 15.13 -14.99
N SER A 110 3.72 16.28 -15.53
CA SER A 110 4.90 17.01 -15.04
C SER A 110 4.74 17.57 -13.62
N THR A 111 3.51 17.81 -13.16
CA THR A 111 3.21 18.25 -11.79
C THR A 111 3.10 17.07 -10.82
N LEU A 112 2.78 15.88 -11.33
CA LEU A 112 2.58 14.66 -10.52
C LEU A 112 3.87 13.86 -10.30
N ARG A 113 4.92 14.12 -11.07
CA ARG A 113 6.19 13.40 -11.01
C ARG A 113 7.11 13.93 -9.91
#